data_AF-A0A7W1QZE6-F1
#
_entry.id   AF-A0A7W1QZE6-F1
#
_cell.length_a   1.000
_cell.length_b   1.000
_cell.length_c   1.000
_cell.angle_alpha   90.00
_cell.angle_beta   90.00
_cell.angle_gamma   90.00
#
_symmetry.space_group_name_H-M   'P 1'
#
loop_
_entity.id
_entity.type
_entity.pdbx_description
1 polymer ?
#
loop_
_entity_poly.entity_id
_entity_poly.type
_entity_poly.pdbx_seq_one_letter_code
_entity_poly.pdbx_strand_id
1 'polypeptide(L)'
;MAVGDGSLSLIAVSTFPDWLRATHLLNVLFLTLLARSGLEILSSFPKLYWDDHCAHGTEVLKLTRKPVPTGRLTIGLEEEESWSPLLALPGRRNLGLGRHWHFAAVIAWIATGAVYVVLLFAAGEWRRLVPSSWSIFPDALDAALTYLSLDVPAPGEPYNGLQQLVYFSIVFGLAPLTIASGAAMSPALIGRFPGFVRLFGGKQRARTIHFACLAGFVLFTVSHTALVALHGLRGRLGEILLGAADAEHAVAFALVALAAIVALNVAATVGSLTRPRGAQRALDVLVAPLQRVLSRALVSRQLYDRAEASPRHRINGYPPKGDPYERLRTDSFASWQLEVGGLVERPLRLGLDDLHRLEPSTQVVTHNCIQGWTGVAEWTGVPLARLLELCGPLPAARFVVFHALDDKADTPDKIE
;
A
#
# COMPACT_ATOMS: atom_id res chain seq x y z
N MET A 1 -10.66 -57.72 39.69
CA MET A 1 -10.36 -56.64 40.66
C MET A 1 -8.86 -56.41 40.63
N ALA A 2 -8.41 -55.47 39.81
CA ALA A 2 -7.10 -54.81 39.88
C ALA A 2 -7.16 -53.65 38.86
N VAL A 3 -6.92 -52.46 39.38
CA VAL A 3 -7.04 -51.14 38.75
C VAL A 3 -5.63 -50.66 38.38
N GLY A 4 -5.53 -49.85 37.33
CA GLY A 4 -4.36 -49.02 37.00
C GLY A 4 -3.41 -49.66 35.98
N ASP A 5 -2.89 -48.96 34.99
CA ASP A 5 -2.60 -47.54 34.94
C ASP A 5 -2.66 -47.04 33.48
N GLY A 6 -3.26 -45.89 33.30
CA GLY A 6 -3.41 -45.22 32.03
C GLY A 6 -2.13 -44.51 31.67
N SER A 7 -1.24 -45.17 30.95
CA SER A 7 -0.20 -44.49 30.18
C SER A 7 -0.77 -44.09 28.83
N LEU A 8 -1.57 -43.01 28.83
CA LEU A 8 -1.67 -42.16 27.65
C LEU A 8 -0.25 -41.71 27.33
N SER A 9 0.35 -42.39 26.35
CA SER A 9 1.65 -42.08 25.80
C SER A 9 1.71 -40.58 25.52
N LEU A 10 2.61 -39.91 26.24
CA LEU A 10 3.06 -38.55 26.00
C LEU A 10 3.34 -38.35 24.51
N ILE A 11 2.38 -37.76 23.77
CA ILE A 11 2.66 -37.09 22.52
C ILE A 11 3.29 -35.74 22.90
N ALA A 12 4.53 -35.81 23.34
CA ALA A 12 5.39 -34.65 23.54
C ALA A 12 6.42 -34.63 22.39
N VAL A 13 5.95 -34.25 21.21
CA VAL A 13 6.79 -33.60 20.20
C VAL A 13 5.99 -32.37 19.79
N SER A 14 6.42 -31.18 20.22
CA SER A 14 5.77 -29.93 19.88
C SER A 14 6.00 -29.59 18.40
N THR A 15 5.34 -30.32 17.51
CA THR A 15 5.36 -30.05 16.08
C THR A 15 4.52 -28.81 15.79
N PHE A 16 5.08 -27.82 15.09
CA PHE A 16 4.29 -26.68 14.61
C PHE A 16 3.13 -27.18 13.74
N PRO A 17 1.87 -26.78 13.98
CA PRO A 17 0.72 -27.27 13.19
C PRO A 17 0.83 -26.97 11.70
N ASP A 18 0.24 -27.81 10.84
CA ASP A 18 0.32 -27.66 9.38
C ASP A 18 -0.19 -26.30 8.89
N TRP A 19 -1.29 -25.80 9.47
CA TRP A 19 -1.85 -24.49 9.13
C TRP A 19 -0.88 -23.35 9.46
N LEU A 20 -0.07 -23.49 10.52
CA LEU A 20 0.92 -22.51 10.93
C LEU A 20 2.08 -22.47 9.93
N ARG A 21 2.55 -23.64 9.48
CA ARG A 21 3.60 -23.76 8.47
C ARG A 21 3.14 -23.24 7.10
N ALA A 22 1.91 -23.56 6.71
CA ALA A 22 1.32 -23.10 5.46
C ALA A 22 1.13 -21.58 5.43
N THR A 23 0.56 -20.99 6.49
CA THR A 23 0.39 -19.54 6.59
C THR A 23 1.74 -18.82 6.66
N HIS A 24 2.77 -19.40 7.28
CA HIS A 24 4.13 -18.87 7.24
C HIS A 24 4.69 -18.80 5.81
N LEU A 25 4.61 -19.88 5.03
CA LEU A 25 5.05 -19.90 3.62
C LEU A 25 4.31 -18.88 2.74
N LEU A 26 2.98 -18.79 2.90
CA LEU A 26 2.16 -17.79 2.22
C LEU A 26 2.56 -16.37 2.63
N ASN A 27 2.87 -16.14 3.90
CA ASN A 27 3.32 -14.86 4.40
C ASN A 27 4.63 -14.41 3.74
N VAL A 28 5.61 -15.33 3.55
CA VAL A 28 6.85 -15.02 2.82
C VAL A 28 6.53 -14.59 1.38
N LEU A 29 5.67 -15.35 0.67
CA LEU A 29 5.26 -14.99 -0.69
C LEU A 29 4.63 -13.58 -0.73
N PHE A 30 3.63 -13.31 0.11
CA PHE A 30 2.92 -12.04 0.06
C PHE A 30 3.77 -10.86 0.51
N LEU A 31 4.64 -11.01 1.51
CA LEU A 31 5.56 -9.95 1.93
C LEU A 31 6.53 -9.57 0.80
N THR A 32 7.03 -10.53 0.00
CA THR A 32 7.88 -10.20 -1.16
C THR A 32 7.12 -9.42 -2.23
N LEU A 33 5.87 -9.82 -2.54
CA LEU A 33 5.03 -9.11 -3.51
C LEU A 33 4.65 -7.70 -3.01
N LEU A 34 4.29 -7.56 -1.73
CA LEU A 34 3.97 -6.29 -1.08
C LEU A 34 5.16 -5.35 -1.06
N ALA A 35 6.35 -5.84 -0.69
CA ALA A 35 7.56 -5.04 -0.67
C ALA A 35 7.88 -4.50 -2.07
N ARG A 36 7.95 -5.37 -3.09
CA ARG A 36 8.31 -4.95 -4.45
C ARG A 36 7.25 -4.04 -5.09
N SER A 37 5.97 -4.32 -4.90
CA SER A 37 4.89 -3.46 -5.41
C SER A 37 4.79 -2.13 -4.65
N GLY A 38 5.05 -2.13 -3.35
CA GLY A 38 5.14 -0.91 -2.54
C GLY A 38 6.31 -0.02 -2.95
N LEU A 39 7.46 -0.62 -3.29
CA LEU A 39 8.60 0.10 -3.87
C LEU A 39 8.27 0.70 -5.24
N GLU A 40 7.51 0.01 -6.09
CA GLU A 40 7.02 0.61 -7.35
C GLU A 40 6.18 1.87 -7.08
N ILE A 41 5.21 1.79 -6.15
CA ILE A 41 4.38 2.95 -5.77
C ILE A 41 5.23 4.08 -5.20
N LEU A 42 6.23 3.75 -4.38
CA LEU A 42 7.15 4.72 -3.80
C LEU A 42 8.00 5.41 -4.87
N SER A 43 8.37 4.70 -5.93
CA SER A 43 9.19 5.24 -7.02
C SER A 43 8.52 6.40 -7.78
N SER A 44 7.19 6.44 -7.83
CA SER A 44 6.44 7.55 -8.45
C SER A 44 6.48 8.86 -7.66
N PHE A 45 6.77 8.80 -6.36
CA PHE A 45 7.00 9.98 -5.52
C PHE A 45 7.99 9.62 -4.40
N PRO A 46 9.29 9.52 -4.70
CA PRO A 46 10.30 8.87 -3.85
C PRO A 46 10.79 9.77 -2.70
N LYS A 47 9.85 10.43 -2.02
CA LYS A 47 10.07 11.35 -0.90
C LYS A 47 9.02 11.11 0.17
N LEU A 48 9.41 11.18 1.44
CA LEU A 48 8.52 11.00 2.58
C LEU A 48 8.43 12.30 3.38
N TYR A 49 7.27 12.56 3.98
CA TYR A 49 6.96 13.80 4.68
C TYR A 49 6.22 13.52 6.00
N TRP A 50 6.35 14.41 6.97
CA TRP A 50 5.50 14.41 8.17
C TRP A 50 4.23 15.24 8.04
N ASP A 51 4.15 16.03 6.98
CA ASP A 51 3.17 17.06 6.76
C ASP A 51 2.51 16.91 5.38
N ASP A 52 1.21 17.19 5.31
CA ASP A 52 0.38 16.94 4.14
C ASP A 52 0.56 17.98 3.02
N HIS A 53 1.30 19.07 3.25
CA HIS A 53 1.56 20.08 2.23
C HIS A 53 2.64 19.68 1.22
N CYS A 54 3.47 18.67 1.54
CA CYS A 54 4.55 18.18 0.67
C CYS A 54 5.47 19.31 0.14
N ALA A 55 5.74 20.33 0.96
CA ALA A 55 6.58 21.46 0.57
C ALA A 55 8.01 21.01 0.26
N HIS A 56 8.64 21.60 -0.76
CA HIS A 56 10.04 21.29 -1.05
C HIS A 56 10.93 21.74 0.12
N GLY A 57 11.86 20.88 0.54
CA GLY A 57 12.76 21.14 1.65
C GLY A 57 12.26 20.61 3.00
N THR A 58 11.00 20.17 3.11
CA THR A 58 10.44 19.57 4.34
C THR A 58 10.41 18.04 4.31
N GLU A 59 11.07 17.43 3.33
CA GLU A 59 11.19 15.98 3.24
C GLU A 59 11.93 15.40 4.45
N VAL A 60 11.39 14.32 5.02
CA VAL A 60 12.04 13.54 6.08
C VAL A 60 13.03 12.54 5.48
N LEU A 61 12.70 11.99 4.31
CA LEU A 61 13.55 11.07 3.57
C LEU A 61 13.42 11.31 2.07
N LYS A 62 14.55 11.35 1.37
CA LYS A 62 14.66 11.47 -0.09
C LYS A 62 15.31 10.21 -0.65
N LEU A 63 14.58 9.47 -1.48
CA LEU A 63 15.03 8.24 -2.15
C LEU A 63 15.26 8.46 -3.65
N THR A 64 15.60 9.70 -4.02
CA THR A 64 15.88 10.14 -5.38
C THR A 64 17.16 10.97 -5.40
N ARG A 65 17.90 10.90 -6.50
CA ARG A 65 19.06 11.75 -6.78
C ARG A 65 18.71 12.91 -7.71
N LYS A 66 17.47 12.98 -8.22
CA LYS A 66 17.04 14.05 -9.10
C LYS A 66 17.07 15.39 -8.35
N PRO A 67 17.66 16.44 -8.95
CA PRO A 67 17.62 17.77 -8.34
C PRO A 67 16.17 18.26 -8.30
N VAL A 68 15.83 18.98 -7.23
CA VAL A 68 14.55 19.69 -7.15
C VAL A 68 14.67 20.94 -8.01
N PRO A 69 13.89 21.10 -9.10
CA PRO A 69 13.95 22.31 -9.91
C PRO A 69 13.52 23.53 -9.07
N THR A 70 14.35 24.57 -9.07
CA THR A 70 14.03 25.87 -8.45
C THR A 70 13.79 26.92 -9.54
N GLY A 71 12.97 27.93 -9.26
CA GLY A 71 12.75 29.05 -10.17
C GLY A 71 11.81 28.77 -11.36
N ARG A 72 11.20 27.59 -11.46
CA ARG A 72 10.15 27.29 -12.44
C ARG A 72 9.04 26.41 -11.86
N LEU A 73 7.90 26.39 -12.53
CA LEU A 73 6.83 25.43 -12.26
C LEU A 73 7.38 24.00 -12.40
N THR A 74 7.11 23.17 -11.40
CA THR A 74 7.52 21.76 -11.36
C THR A 74 6.27 20.91 -11.23
N ILE A 75 6.20 19.86 -12.06
CA ILE A 75 5.08 18.91 -12.05
C ILE A 75 5.49 17.61 -11.35
N GLY A 76 4.52 16.94 -10.71
CA GLY A 76 4.78 15.68 -10.00
C GLY A 76 5.45 14.59 -10.86
N LEU A 77 5.19 14.57 -12.18
CA LEU A 77 5.78 13.60 -13.12
C LEU A 77 7.31 13.73 -13.28
N GLU A 78 7.88 14.92 -13.10
CA GLU A 78 9.34 15.09 -13.22
C GLU A 78 10.11 14.41 -12.09
N GLU A 79 9.45 14.21 -10.96
CA GLU A 79 10.02 13.63 -9.76
C GLU A 79 9.95 12.10 -9.73
N GLU A 80 9.20 11.48 -10.64
CA GLU A 80 9.04 10.03 -10.72
C GLU A 80 10.33 9.32 -11.15
N GLU A 81 10.73 8.30 -10.42
CA GLU A 81 11.91 7.50 -10.71
C GLU A 81 11.56 6.20 -11.43
N SER A 82 12.48 5.74 -12.30
CA SER A 82 12.35 4.45 -12.96
C SER A 82 13.20 3.41 -12.23
N TRP A 83 12.63 2.76 -11.22
CA TRP A 83 13.34 1.70 -10.49
C TRP A 83 13.41 0.39 -11.29
N SER A 84 14.46 -0.40 -11.01
CA SER A 84 14.72 -1.68 -11.67
C SER A 84 13.61 -2.69 -11.36
N PRO A 85 13.17 -3.50 -12.34
CA PRO A 85 12.27 -4.63 -12.11
C PRO A 85 12.78 -5.66 -11.09
N LEU A 86 14.07 -5.68 -10.77
CA LEU A 86 14.61 -6.52 -9.70
C LEU A 86 14.12 -6.06 -8.32
N LEU A 87 14.03 -4.75 -8.11
CA LEU A 87 13.64 -4.13 -6.84
C LEU A 87 12.13 -3.85 -6.77
N ALA A 88 11.54 -3.41 -7.88
CA ALA A 88 10.16 -2.96 -7.94
C ALA A 88 9.30 -3.87 -8.84
N LEU A 89 8.04 -4.06 -8.47
CA LEU A 89 7.07 -4.86 -9.22
C LEU A 89 6.01 -3.93 -9.85
N PRO A 90 6.01 -3.74 -11.18
CA PRO A 90 6.86 -4.40 -12.19
C PRO A 90 8.15 -3.64 -12.55
N GLY A 91 8.41 -2.46 -11.99
CA GLY A 91 9.50 -1.59 -12.41
C GLY A 91 9.11 -0.70 -13.59
N ARG A 92 10.04 0.18 -13.98
CA ARG A 92 9.94 1.02 -15.20
C ARG A 92 8.75 2.01 -15.20
N ARG A 93 8.50 2.71 -14.07
CA ARG A 93 7.47 3.76 -13.94
C ARG A 93 6.05 3.26 -14.23
N ASN A 94 5.71 2.11 -13.67
CA ASN A 94 4.46 1.42 -13.89
C ASN A 94 3.58 1.45 -12.63
N LEU A 95 3.26 2.68 -12.20
CA LEU A 95 2.47 2.97 -11.00
C LEU A 95 1.12 2.22 -10.99
N GLY A 96 0.44 2.19 -12.15
CA GLY A 96 -0.86 1.54 -12.29
C GLY A 96 -0.80 0.06 -11.89
N LEU A 97 0.08 -0.72 -12.53
CA LEU A 97 0.23 -2.14 -12.19
C LEU A 97 0.87 -2.37 -10.82
N GLY A 98 1.78 -1.49 -10.38
CA GLY A 98 2.31 -1.53 -9.01
C GLY A 98 1.19 -1.48 -7.97
N ARG A 99 0.23 -0.57 -8.15
CA ARG A 99 -0.96 -0.47 -7.28
C ARG A 99 -1.85 -1.71 -7.33
N HIS A 100 -2.12 -2.26 -8.52
CA HIS A 100 -2.95 -3.46 -8.65
C HIS A 100 -2.31 -4.67 -7.94
N TRP A 101 -1.00 -4.88 -8.11
CA TRP A 101 -0.28 -5.93 -7.38
C TRP A 101 -0.30 -5.71 -5.88
N HIS A 102 -0.07 -4.47 -5.45
CA HIS A 102 -0.06 -4.15 -4.03
C HIS A 102 -1.42 -4.45 -3.39
N PHE A 103 -2.51 -3.99 -3.98
CA PHE A 103 -3.85 -4.23 -3.43
C PHE A 103 -4.27 -5.69 -3.48
N ALA A 104 -3.94 -6.42 -4.57
CA ALA A 104 -4.20 -7.86 -4.65
C ALA A 104 -3.44 -8.63 -3.55
N ALA A 105 -2.16 -8.30 -3.35
CA ALA A 105 -1.34 -8.91 -2.31
C ALA A 105 -1.82 -8.52 -0.90
N VAL A 106 -2.27 -7.27 -0.67
CA VAL A 106 -2.84 -6.84 0.62
C VAL A 106 -4.07 -7.67 0.96
N ILE A 107 -5.00 -7.88 0.02
CA ILE A 107 -6.21 -8.66 0.25
C ILE A 107 -5.85 -10.10 0.65
N ALA A 108 -4.96 -10.74 -0.11
CA ALA A 108 -4.55 -12.11 0.16
C ALA A 108 -3.74 -12.24 1.47
N TRP A 109 -2.90 -11.26 1.78
CA TRP A 109 -2.10 -11.22 3.00
C TRP A 109 -2.97 -11.02 4.25
N ILE A 110 -3.93 -10.09 4.20
CA ILE A 110 -4.89 -9.88 5.30
C ILE A 110 -5.74 -11.14 5.50
N ALA A 111 -6.21 -11.78 4.43
CA ALA A 111 -6.94 -13.04 4.55
C ALA A 111 -6.10 -14.15 5.20
N THR A 112 -4.83 -14.28 4.79
CA THR A 112 -3.88 -15.23 5.38
C THR A 112 -3.64 -14.93 6.87
N GLY A 113 -3.44 -13.65 7.21
CA GLY A 113 -3.27 -13.18 8.58
C GLY A 113 -4.51 -13.41 9.44
N ALA A 114 -5.71 -13.22 8.90
CA ALA A 114 -6.96 -13.48 9.61
C ALA A 114 -7.11 -14.97 9.93
N VAL A 115 -6.85 -15.86 8.96
CA VAL A 115 -6.83 -17.32 9.18
C VAL A 115 -5.79 -17.68 10.24
N TYR A 116 -4.58 -17.14 10.13
CA TYR A 116 -3.50 -17.34 11.10
C TYR A 116 -3.93 -16.94 12.52
N VAL A 117 -4.44 -15.72 12.71
CA VAL A 117 -4.82 -15.21 14.04
C VAL A 117 -6.00 -16.02 14.61
N VAL A 118 -7.02 -16.32 13.82
CA VAL A 118 -8.17 -17.11 14.27
C VAL A 118 -7.72 -18.50 14.76
N LEU A 119 -6.91 -19.20 13.96
CA LEU A 119 -6.42 -20.54 14.33
C LEU A 119 -5.41 -20.50 15.49
N LEU A 120 -4.58 -19.46 15.57
CA LEU A 120 -3.65 -19.23 16.68
C LEU A 120 -4.40 -19.17 18.02
N PHE A 121 -5.52 -18.44 18.07
CA PHE A 121 -6.33 -18.38 19.29
C PHE A 121 -7.15 -19.65 19.51
N ALA A 122 -7.81 -20.17 18.47
CA ALA A 122 -8.68 -21.35 18.56
C ALA A 122 -7.92 -22.61 18.99
N ALA A 123 -6.69 -22.80 18.50
CA ALA A 123 -5.84 -23.95 18.85
C ALA A 123 -5.04 -23.74 20.15
N GLY A 124 -5.15 -22.58 20.80
CA GLY A 124 -4.40 -22.27 22.03
C GLY A 124 -2.92 -21.95 21.82
N GLU A 125 -2.46 -21.90 20.57
CA GLU A 125 -1.07 -21.65 20.16
C GLU A 125 -0.62 -20.20 20.42
N TRP A 126 -1.55 -19.28 20.68
CA TRP A 126 -1.27 -17.90 21.10
C TRP A 126 -0.34 -17.82 22.32
N ARG A 127 -0.35 -18.84 23.20
CA ARG A 127 0.52 -18.93 24.38
C ARG A 127 2.00 -18.96 24.06
N ARG A 128 2.37 -19.33 22.81
CA ARG A 128 3.76 -19.28 22.34
C ARG A 128 4.24 -17.86 22.08
N LEU A 129 3.32 -16.95 21.73
CA LEU A 129 3.64 -15.60 21.27
C LEU A 129 3.35 -14.55 22.33
N VAL A 130 2.22 -14.65 23.03
CA VAL A 130 1.80 -13.63 23.99
C VAL A 130 2.56 -13.82 25.30
N PRO A 131 3.38 -12.85 25.75
CA PRO A 131 4.06 -12.94 27.03
C PRO A 131 3.04 -13.04 28.17
N SER A 132 3.27 -13.97 29.08
CA SER A 132 2.41 -14.23 30.26
C SER A 132 3.03 -13.78 31.58
N SER A 133 4.29 -13.32 31.55
CA SER A 133 5.06 -12.89 32.72
C SER A 133 5.89 -11.66 32.38
N TRP A 134 6.11 -10.79 33.37
CA TRP A 134 7.01 -9.63 33.27
C TRP A 134 8.49 -10.02 33.24
N SER A 135 8.86 -11.25 33.61
CA SER A 135 10.22 -11.77 33.47
C SER A 135 10.71 -11.78 32.02
N ILE A 136 9.79 -11.70 31.06
CA ILE A 136 10.12 -11.67 29.64
C ILE A 136 11.08 -10.53 29.27
N PHE A 137 11.00 -9.39 29.95
CA PHE A 137 11.85 -8.22 29.66
C PHE A 137 13.31 -8.43 30.06
N PRO A 138 13.64 -8.84 31.32
CA PRO A 138 15.00 -9.22 31.64
C PRO A 138 15.49 -10.43 30.82
N ASP A 139 14.66 -11.46 30.59
CA ASP A 139 15.04 -12.62 29.76
C ASP A 139 15.41 -12.22 28.32
N ALA A 140 14.66 -11.26 27.76
CA ALA A 140 14.95 -10.70 26.43
C ALA A 140 16.22 -9.85 26.41
N LEU A 141 16.47 -9.07 27.46
CA LEU A 141 17.69 -8.28 27.59
C LEU A 141 18.92 -9.18 27.68
N ASP A 142 18.87 -10.24 28.49
CA ASP A 142 19.95 -11.21 28.63
C ASP A 142 20.24 -11.92 27.30
N ALA A 143 19.20 -12.34 26.58
CA ALA A 143 19.36 -12.91 25.24
C ALA A 143 19.96 -11.90 24.25
N ALA A 144 19.54 -10.63 24.29
CA ALA A 144 20.08 -9.58 23.44
C ALA A 144 21.56 -9.28 23.73
N LEU A 145 21.93 -9.20 25.01
CA LEU A 145 23.32 -8.98 25.43
C LEU A 145 24.22 -10.16 25.04
N THR A 146 23.70 -11.38 25.12
CA THR A 146 24.42 -12.59 24.67
C THR A 146 24.67 -12.56 23.16
N TYR A 147 23.67 -12.19 22.35
CA TYR A 147 23.90 -11.98 20.92
C TYR A 147 24.91 -10.86 20.64
N LEU A 148 24.88 -9.77 21.42
CA LEU A 148 25.83 -8.66 21.29
C LEU A 148 27.25 -9.04 21.72
N SER A 149 27.43 -10.02 22.62
CA SER A 149 28.74 -10.60 22.94
C SER A 149 29.25 -11.58 21.88
N LEU A 150 28.50 -11.75 20.78
CA LEU A 150 28.75 -12.71 19.70
C LEU A 150 28.60 -14.17 20.13
N ASP A 151 27.87 -14.41 21.22
CA ASP A 151 27.49 -15.73 21.70
C ASP A 151 26.04 -16.06 21.30
N VAL A 152 25.71 -17.34 21.30
CA VAL A 152 24.35 -17.81 21.01
C VAL A 152 23.65 -18.14 22.35
N PRO A 153 22.56 -17.43 22.72
CA PRO A 153 21.83 -17.73 23.94
C PRO A 153 21.17 -19.11 23.85
N ALA A 154 20.94 -19.72 25.01
CA ALA A 154 20.25 -21.00 25.10
C ALA A 154 18.90 -20.95 24.34
N PRO A 155 18.52 -22.02 23.62
CA PRO A 155 17.23 -22.09 22.96
C PRO A 155 16.13 -22.06 24.03
N GLY A 156 15.11 -21.22 23.85
CA GLY A 156 13.92 -21.25 24.70
C GLY A 156 12.90 -22.29 24.20
N GLU A 157 11.90 -22.59 25.04
CA GLU A 157 10.81 -23.52 24.70
C GLU A 157 9.48 -22.77 24.53
N PRO A 158 8.99 -22.53 23.29
CA PRO A 158 9.63 -22.76 21.99
C PRO A 158 10.60 -21.64 21.55
N TYR A 159 10.60 -20.50 22.25
CA TYR A 159 11.38 -19.31 21.91
C TYR A 159 12.04 -18.72 23.15
N ASN A 160 13.20 -18.10 22.99
CA ASN A 160 13.77 -17.29 24.07
C ASN A 160 13.00 -15.96 24.22
N GLY A 161 13.26 -15.22 25.31
CA GLY A 161 12.48 -14.01 25.62
C GLY A 161 12.54 -12.94 24.52
N LEU A 162 13.70 -12.75 23.90
CA LEU A 162 13.88 -11.77 22.82
C LEU A 162 13.08 -12.18 21.58
N GLN A 163 13.17 -13.45 21.17
CA GLN A 163 12.42 -13.98 20.04
C GLN A 163 10.91 -13.84 20.26
N GLN A 164 10.41 -14.20 21.44
CA GLN A 164 8.98 -14.09 21.76
C GLN A 164 8.50 -12.64 21.68
N LEU A 165 9.21 -11.67 22.28
CA LEU A 165 8.84 -10.25 22.20
C LEU A 165 8.85 -9.72 20.76
N VAL A 166 9.84 -10.11 19.96
CA VAL A 166 9.91 -9.70 18.55
C VAL A 166 8.74 -10.30 17.77
N TYR A 167 8.46 -11.60 17.91
CA TYR A 167 7.35 -12.25 17.18
C TYR A 167 6.00 -11.69 17.61
N PHE A 168 5.78 -11.46 18.90
CA PHE A 168 4.62 -10.76 19.42
C PHE A 168 4.47 -9.38 18.76
N SER A 169 5.54 -8.60 18.74
CA SER A 169 5.55 -7.24 18.19
C SER A 169 5.28 -7.23 16.68
N ILE A 170 5.79 -8.21 15.93
CA ILE A 170 5.55 -8.32 14.49
C ILE A 170 4.08 -8.66 14.22
N VAL A 171 3.52 -9.64 14.92
CA VAL A 171 2.15 -10.14 14.68
C VAL A 171 1.10 -9.16 15.20
N PHE A 172 1.28 -8.62 16.41
CA PHE A 172 0.26 -7.82 17.10
C PHE A 172 0.54 -6.32 17.12
N GLY A 173 1.73 -5.89 16.68
CA GLY A 173 2.09 -4.48 16.56
C GLY A 173 2.29 -4.05 15.11
N LEU A 174 3.37 -4.52 14.48
CA LEU A 174 3.82 -4.06 13.17
C LEU A 174 2.81 -4.38 12.05
N ALA A 175 2.26 -5.61 12.03
CA ALA A 175 1.28 -6.00 11.02
C ALA A 175 -0.02 -5.17 11.12
N PRO A 176 -0.69 -5.03 12.27
CA PRO A 176 -1.83 -4.13 12.43
C PRO A 176 -1.51 -2.67 12.09
N LEU A 177 -0.34 -2.15 12.49
CA LEU A 177 0.08 -0.79 12.17
C LEU A 177 0.25 -0.60 10.65
N THR A 178 0.78 -1.59 9.95
CA THR A 178 0.94 -1.57 8.49
C THR A 178 -0.42 -1.56 7.79
N ILE A 179 -1.38 -2.38 8.26
CA ILE A 179 -2.75 -2.40 7.74
C ILE A 179 -3.43 -1.05 7.97
N ALA A 180 -3.34 -0.52 9.19
CA ALA A 180 -3.98 0.74 9.57
C ALA A 180 -3.37 1.95 8.84
N SER A 181 -2.04 2.02 8.72
CA SER A 181 -1.37 3.07 7.96
C SER A 181 -1.69 2.99 6.46
N GLY A 182 -1.79 1.79 5.88
CA GLY A 182 -2.24 1.60 4.50
C GLY A 182 -3.69 2.06 4.30
N ALA A 183 -4.58 1.75 5.23
CA ALA A 183 -5.97 2.24 5.24
C ALA A 183 -6.03 3.78 5.33
N ALA A 184 -5.17 4.41 6.13
CA ALA A 184 -5.09 5.86 6.28
C ALA A 184 -4.57 6.57 5.00
N MET A 185 -4.06 5.84 4.01
CA MET A 185 -3.67 6.35 2.70
C MET A 185 -4.76 6.20 1.62
N SER A 186 -5.87 5.51 1.92
CA SER A 186 -6.96 5.25 0.97
C SER A 186 -7.84 6.49 0.77
N PRO A 187 -7.97 7.04 -0.45
CA PRO A 187 -8.80 8.22 -0.71
C PRO A 187 -10.25 8.09 -0.22
N ALA A 188 -10.86 6.90 -0.36
CA ALA A 188 -12.22 6.66 0.10
C ALA A 188 -12.36 6.74 1.63
N LEU A 189 -11.38 6.21 2.36
CA LEU A 189 -11.36 6.26 3.83
C LEU A 189 -10.99 7.66 4.34
N ILE A 190 -10.02 8.32 3.71
CA ILE A 190 -9.65 9.70 4.04
C ILE A 190 -10.86 10.62 3.82
N GLY A 191 -11.60 10.43 2.72
CA GLY A 191 -12.82 11.16 2.41
C GLY A 191 -13.89 10.98 3.48
N ARG A 192 -14.13 9.73 3.90
CA ARG A 192 -15.28 9.39 4.77
C ARG A 192 -15.00 9.49 6.27
N PHE A 193 -13.76 9.26 6.69
CA PHE A 193 -13.33 9.15 8.09
C PHE A 193 -12.07 10.01 8.37
N PRO A 194 -12.14 11.35 8.20
CA PRO A 194 -10.98 12.23 8.38
C PRO A 194 -10.36 12.14 9.79
N GLY A 195 -11.17 11.87 10.83
CA GLY A 195 -10.68 11.67 12.19
C GLY A 195 -9.69 10.51 12.33
N PHE A 196 -9.89 9.41 11.60
CA PHE A 196 -8.98 8.27 11.61
C PHE A 196 -7.61 8.64 11.03
N VAL A 197 -7.59 9.41 9.94
CA VAL A 197 -6.34 9.89 9.31
C VAL A 197 -5.61 10.88 10.22
N ARG A 198 -6.35 11.72 10.97
CA ARG A 198 -5.77 12.63 11.95
C ARG A 198 -5.06 11.93 13.10
N LEU A 199 -5.44 10.70 13.47
CA LEU A 199 -4.68 9.90 14.45
C LEU A 199 -3.26 9.61 13.98
N PHE A 200 -3.08 9.47 12.66
CA PHE A 200 -1.76 9.35 12.05
C PHE A 200 -1.11 10.70 11.77
N GLY A 201 -1.72 11.83 12.11
CA GLY A 201 -1.19 13.17 11.80
C GLY A 201 -1.19 13.53 10.31
N GLY A 202 -2.08 12.92 9.51
CA GLY A 202 -2.20 13.18 8.08
C GLY A 202 -1.79 12.00 7.19
N LYS A 203 -2.11 12.08 5.90
CA LYS A 203 -1.81 11.00 4.94
C LYS A 203 -0.31 10.83 4.74
N GLN A 204 0.46 11.91 4.66
CA GLN A 204 1.90 11.83 4.43
C GLN A 204 2.62 11.20 5.62
N ARG A 205 2.21 11.53 6.84
CA ARG A 205 2.72 10.87 8.04
C ARG A 205 2.35 9.39 8.06
N ALA A 206 1.11 9.03 7.72
CA ALA A 206 0.72 7.63 7.55
C ALA A 206 1.60 6.90 6.53
N ARG A 207 1.92 7.54 5.39
CA ARG A 207 2.81 6.99 4.36
C ARG A 207 4.24 6.81 4.85
N THR A 208 4.77 7.74 5.64
CA THR A 208 6.10 7.62 6.26
C THR A 208 6.13 6.48 7.27
N ILE A 209 5.09 6.34 8.10
CA ILE A 209 4.93 5.21 9.03
C ILE A 209 4.83 3.89 8.27
N HIS A 210 4.06 3.85 7.18
CA HIS A 210 3.90 2.65 6.35
C HIS A 210 5.25 2.20 5.75
N PHE A 211 6.06 3.14 5.26
CA PHE A 211 7.42 2.84 4.79
C PHE A 211 8.33 2.37 5.93
N ALA A 212 8.24 2.99 7.12
CA ALA A 212 8.98 2.52 8.30
C ALA A 212 8.59 1.08 8.68
N CYS A 213 7.31 0.71 8.52
CA CYS A 213 6.87 -0.67 8.74
C CYS A 213 7.46 -1.64 7.71
N LEU A 214 7.53 -1.26 6.43
CA LEU A 214 8.24 -2.04 5.41
C LEU A 214 9.71 -2.25 5.81
N ALA A 215 10.41 -1.20 6.23
CA ALA A 215 11.79 -1.30 6.71
C ALA A 215 11.90 -2.24 7.92
N GLY A 216 10.95 -2.18 8.85
CA GLY A 216 10.84 -3.09 9.99
C GLY A 216 10.67 -4.55 9.58
N PHE A 217 9.79 -4.84 8.61
CA PHE A 217 9.63 -6.21 8.08
C PHE A 217 10.87 -6.72 7.37
N VAL A 218 11.58 -5.86 6.62
CA VAL A 218 12.84 -6.22 5.97
C VAL A 218 13.90 -6.55 7.01
N LEU A 219 14.09 -5.68 8.01
CA LEU A 219 15.02 -5.91 9.12
C LEU A 219 14.69 -7.21 9.85
N PHE A 220 13.42 -7.40 10.22
CA PHE A 220 12.96 -8.62 10.84
C PHE A 220 13.27 -9.85 10.00
N THR A 221 12.97 -9.83 8.70
CA THR A 221 13.20 -10.98 7.80
C THR A 221 14.68 -11.33 7.73
N VAL A 222 15.55 -10.34 7.57
CA VAL A 222 17.01 -10.55 7.51
C VAL A 222 17.54 -11.10 8.84
N SER A 223 17.20 -10.46 9.96
CA SER A 223 17.64 -10.91 11.29
C SER A 223 17.06 -12.28 11.64
N HIS A 224 15.79 -12.53 11.36
CA HIS A 224 15.12 -13.81 11.60
C HIS A 224 15.78 -14.94 10.82
N THR A 225 16.00 -14.76 9.51
CA THR A 225 16.65 -15.78 8.67
C THR A 225 18.11 -16.02 9.05
N ALA A 226 18.84 -14.98 9.46
CA ALA A 226 20.18 -15.12 10.00
C ALA A 226 20.18 -15.96 11.29
N LEU A 227 19.23 -15.72 12.21
CA LEU A 227 19.09 -16.50 13.43
C LEU A 227 18.73 -17.96 13.16
N VAL A 228 17.92 -18.25 12.14
CA VAL A 228 17.64 -19.64 11.71
C VAL A 228 18.93 -20.36 11.29
N ALA A 229 19.83 -19.67 10.59
CA ALA A 229 21.12 -20.25 10.22
C ALA A 229 22.04 -20.47 11.44
N LEU A 230 22.10 -19.49 12.34
CA LEU A 230 22.93 -19.53 13.56
C LEU A 230 22.50 -20.64 14.53
N HIS A 231 21.20 -20.90 14.66
CA HIS A 231 20.63 -21.91 15.56
C HIS A 231 20.55 -23.32 14.96
N GLY A 232 21.28 -23.59 13.87
CA GLY A 232 21.29 -24.88 13.19
C GLY A 232 20.27 -24.96 12.06
N LEU A 233 20.69 -24.52 10.87
CA LEU A 233 19.86 -24.36 9.67
C LEU A 233 18.97 -25.58 9.36
N ARG A 234 19.53 -26.80 9.30
CA ARG A 234 18.78 -28.01 8.91
C ARG A 234 17.61 -28.30 9.86
N GLY A 235 17.87 -28.28 11.17
CA GLY A 235 16.86 -28.60 12.17
C GLY A 235 15.74 -27.57 12.22
N ARG A 236 16.10 -26.28 12.21
CA ARG A 236 15.14 -25.18 12.23
C ARG A 236 14.28 -25.13 10.96
N LEU A 237 14.86 -25.39 9.79
CA LEU A 237 14.07 -25.54 8.56
C LEU A 237 13.12 -26.74 8.63
N GLY A 238 13.54 -27.85 9.24
CA GLY A 238 12.72 -29.02 9.47
C GLY A 238 11.49 -28.69 10.32
N GLU A 239 11.67 -28.00 11.44
CA GLU A 239 10.59 -27.53 12.31
C GLU A 239 9.62 -26.60 11.56
N ILE A 240 10.16 -25.56 10.89
CA ILE A 240 9.37 -24.50 10.26
C ILE A 240 8.55 -25.02 9.06
N LEU A 241 9.13 -25.92 8.25
CA LEU A 241 8.54 -26.34 6.98
C LEU A 241 7.84 -27.69 7.07
N LEU A 242 8.44 -28.64 7.79
CA LEU A 242 8.00 -30.03 7.83
C LEU A 242 7.46 -30.45 9.21
N GLY A 243 7.59 -29.61 10.22
CA GLY A 243 7.10 -29.87 11.58
C GLY A 243 8.04 -30.74 12.43
N ALA A 244 9.21 -31.14 11.92
CA ALA A 244 10.12 -32.07 12.59
C ALA A 244 11.59 -31.67 12.39
N ALA A 245 12.37 -31.60 13.48
CA ALA A 245 13.76 -31.14 13.47
C ALA A 245 14.74 -32.12 12.78
N ASP A 246 14.40 -33.40 12.76
CA ASP A 246 15.19 -34.47 12.15
C ASP A 246 14.85 -34.70 10.66
N ALA A 247 13.95 -33.90 10.09
CA ALA A 247 13.50 -34.06 8.71
C ALA A 247 14.65 -33.96 7.70
N GLU A 248 14.99 -35.11 7.08
CA GLU A 248 16.19 -35.20 6.25
C GLU A 248 16.15 -34.27 5.02
N HIS A 249 14.95 -34.06 4.48
CA HIS A 249 14.70 -33.30 3.26
C HIS A 249 14.40 -31.81 3.50
N ALA A 250 14.56 -31.31 4.73
CA ALA A 250 14.18 -29.94 5.11
C ALA A 250 14.83 -28.86 4.24
N VAL A 251 16.14 -28.96 4.00
CA VAL A 251 16.90 -28.00 3.20
C VAL A 251 16.45 -28.03 1.74
N ALA A 252 16.27 -29.23 1.17
CA ALA A 252 15.80 -29.37 -0.22
C ALA A 252 14.40 -28.77 -0.40
N PHE A 253 13.48 -29.05 0.54
CA PHE A 253 12.15 -28.46 0.52
C PHE A 253 12.20 -26.92 0.63
N ALA A 254 13.04 -26.38 1.51
CA ALA A 254 13.22 -24.94 1.66
C ALA A 254 13.70 -24.28 0.34
N LEU A 255 14.67 -24.90 -0.34
CA LEU A 255 15.17 -24.41 -1.62
C LEU A 255 14.09 -24.45 -2.72
N VAL A 256 13.29 -25.52 -2.78
CA VAL A 256 12.17 -25.63 -3.73
C VAL A 256 11.11 -24.57 -3.44
N ALA A 257 10.74 -24.37 -2.17
CA ALA A 257 9.77 -23.36 -1.76
C ALA A 257 10.26 -21.95 -2.11
N LEU A 258 11.53 -21.64 -1.83
CA LEU A 258 12.16 -20.37 -2.18
C LEU A 258 12.20 -20.17 -3.71
N ALA A 259 12.59 -21.20 -4.46
CA ALA A 259 12.61 -21.15 -5.92
C ALA A 259 11.21 -20.90 -6.49
N ALA A 260 10.16 -21.51 -5.91
CA ALA A 260 8.78 -21.25 -6.29
C ALA A 260 8.36 -19.80 -6.01
N ILE A 261 8.71 -19.24 -4.86
CA ILE A 261 8.43 -17.84 -4.51
C ILE A 261 9.14 -16.87 -5.47
N VAL A 262 10.41 -17.16 -5.79
CA VAL A 262 11.19 -16.37 -6.77
C VAL A 262 10.56 -16.49 -8.16
N ALA A 263 10.20 -17.69 -8.60
CA ALA A 263 9.55 -17.92 -9.89
C ALA A 263 8.21 -17.17 -10.00
N LEU A 264 7.39 -17.17 -8.94
CA LEU A 264 6.15 -16.39 -8.89
C LEU A 264 6.40 -14.88 -8.98
N ASN A 265 7.42 -14.37 -8.28
CA ASN A 265 7.83 -12.97 -8.35
C ASN A 265 8.33 -12.56 -9.74
N VAL A 266 9.10 -13.43 -10.41
CA VAL A 266 9.55 -13.24 -11.79
C VAL A 266 8.38 -13.29 -12.76
N ALA A 267 7.48 -14.26 -12.63
CA ALA A 267 6.28 -14.39 -13.45
C ALA A 267 5.36 -13.17 -13.31
N ALA A 268 5.17 -12.66 -12.09
CA ALA A 268 4.42 -11.44 -11.83
C ALA A 268 5.03 -10.23 -12.58
N THR A 269 6.35 -10.04 -12.49
CA THR A 269 7.06 -8.96 -13.18
C THR A 269 6.99 -9.11 -14.70
N VAL A 270 7.40 -10.27 -15.23
CA VAL A 270 7.43 -10.51 -16.68
C VAL A 270 6.04 -10.45 -17.27
N GLY A 271 5.03 -11.04 -16.62
CA GLY A 271 3.63 -10.98 -17.06
C GLY A 271 3.10 -9.55 -17.11
N SER A 272 3.45 -8.73 -16.12
CA SER A 272 3.07 -7.31 -16.07
C SER A 272 3.74 -6.47 -17.15
N LEU A 273 5.01 -6.72 -17.45
CA LEU A 273 5.75 -5.98 -18.47
C LEU A 273 5.39 -6.41 -19.90
N THR A 274 5.08 -7.70 -20.11
CA THR A 274 4.79 -8.26 -21.44
C THR A 274 3.31 -8.17 -21.82
N ARG A 275 2.41 -8.27 -20.84
CA ARG A 275 0.95 -8.26 -21.05
C ARG A 275 0.24 -7.39 -20.00
N PRO A 276 0.50 -6.07 -19.98
CA PRO A 276 0.03 -5.19 -18.91
C PRO A 276 -1.49 -5.21 -18.72
N ARG A 277 -2.26 -5.13 -19.81
CA ARG A 277 -3.74 -5.22 -19.76
C ARG A 277 -4.24 -6.59 -19.30
N GLY A 278 -3.52 -7.66 -19.61
CA GLY A 278 -3.84 -9.01 -19.14
C GLY A 278 -3.60 -9.13 -17.63
N ALA A 279 -2.46 -8.64 -17.14
CA ALA A 279 -2.12 -8.61 -15.73
C ALA A 279 -3.13 -7.76 -14.93
N GLN A 280 -3.46 -6.56 -15.41
CA GLN A 280 -4.48 -5.70 -14.80
C GLN A 280 -5.82 -6.42 -14.63
N ARG A 281 -6.37 -6.98 -15.72
CA ARG A 281 -7.65 -7.71 -15.68
C ARG A 281 -7.62 -8.91 -14.72
N ALA A 282 -6.50 -9.62 -14.64
CA ALA A 282 -6.36 -10.75 -13.72
C ALA A 282 -6.37 -10.29 -12.25
N LEU A 283 -5.65 -9.22 -11.93
CA LEU A 283 -5.60 -8.65 -10.58
C LEU A 283 -6.94 -8.00 -10.18
N ASP A 284 -7.64 -7.39 -11.14
CA ASP A 284 -8.95 -6.75 -10.93
C ASP A 284 -10.03 -7.72 -10.45
N VAL A 285 -9.90 -9.03 -10.72
CA VAL A 285 -10.80 -10.04 -10.15
C VAL A 285 -10.85 -9.93 -8.63
N LEU A 286 -9.70 -9.66 -7.99
CA LEU A 286 -9.60 -9.47 -6.54
C LEU A 286 -9.82 -8.01 -6.12
N VAL A 287 -9.26 -7.05 -6.87
CA VAL A 287 -9.22 -5.63 -6.46
C VAL A 287 -10.54 -4.91 -6.74
N ALA A 288 -11.14 -5.11 -7.92
CA ALA A 288 -12.28 -4.33 -8.37
C ALA A 288 -13.55 -4.49 -7.53
N PRO A 289 -13.91 -5.67 -6.97
CA PRO A 289 -15.07 -5.79 -6.08
C PRO A 289 -14.95 -4.88 -4.85
N LEU A 290 -13.82 -4.93 -4.15
CA LEU A 290 -13.57 -4.13 -2.95
C LEU A 290 -13.53 -2.64 -3.30
N GLN A 291 -12.82 -2.26 -4.36
CA GLN A 291 -12.75 -0.88 -4.82
C GLN A 291 -14.13 -0.30 -5.14
N ARG A 292 -15.00 -1.07 -5.81
CA ARG A 292 -16.38 -0.66 -6.13
C ARG A 292 -17.24 -0.49 -4.88
N VAL A 293 -17.10 -1.36 -3.90
CA VAL A 293 -17.83 -1.23 -2.61
C VAL A 293 -17.38 0.04 -1.89
N LEU A 294 -16.07 0.24 -1.75
CA LEU A 294 -15.53 1.41 -1.06
C LEU A 294 -15.88 2.72 -1.76
N SER A 295 -15.77 2.79 -3.09
CA SER A 295 -16.05 4.03 -3.84
C SER A 295 -17.53 4.40 -3.88
N ARG A 296 -18.45 3.42 -3.82
CA ARG A 296 -19.89 3.66 -3.82
C ARG A 296 -20.46 3.92 -2.44
N ALA A 297 -19.97 3.20 -1.43
CA ALA A 297 -20.53 3.28 -0.08
C ALA A 297 -20.01 4.48 0.73
N LEU A 298 -18.81 4.98 0.41
CA LEU A 298 -18.12 5.98 1.21
C LEU A 298 -18.18 7.37 0.56
N VAL A 299 -19.25 8.10 0.85
CA VAL A 299 -19.38 9.52 0.47
C VAL A 299 -18.42 10.38 1.30
N SER A 300 -17.67 11.27 0.64
CA SER A 300 -16.74 12.17 1.33
C SER A 300 -17.48 13.10 2.30
N ARG A 301 -16.87 13.35 3.46
CA ARG A 301 -17.28 14.31 4.49
C ARG A 301 -16.12 15.24 4.87
N GLN A 302 -15.13 15.36 3.99
CA GLN A 302 -14.00 16.25 4.22
C GLN A 302 -14.45 17.70 4.13
N LEU A 303 -14.13 18.43 5.19
CA LEU A 303 -14.12 19.88 5.20
C LEU A 303 -12.88 20.27 5.98
N TYR A 304 -11.95 20.93 5.31
CA TYR A 304 -10.79 21.54 5.94
C TYR A 304 -11.04 23.03 6.14
N ASP A 305 -10.37 23.64 7.09
CA ASP A 305 -10.39 25.09 7.24
C ASP A 305 -9.49 25.74 6.19
N ARG A 306 -9.85 26.94 5.73
CA ARG A 306 -9.04 27.70 4.78
C ARG A 306 -7.61 27.96 5.29
N ALA A 307 -7.45 28.07 6.61
CA ALA A 307 -6.15 28.21 7.26
C ALA A 307 -5.25 26.98 7.09
N GLU A 308 -5.81 25.81 6.79
CA GLU A 308 -5.07 24.57 6.50
C GLU A 308 -4.64 24.47 5.03
N ALA A 309 -4.95 25.45 4.18
CA ALA A 309 -4.54 25.44 2.79
C ALA A 309 -3.02 25.42 2.64
N SER A 310 -2.53 24.57 1.73
CA SER A 310 -1.09 24.46 1.45
C SER A 310 -0.54 25.80 0.93
N PRO A 311 0.56 26.32 1.49
CA PRO A 311 1.16 27.58 1.03
C PRO A 311 1.56 27.58 -0.44
N ARG A 312 1.91 26.39 -0.97
CA ARG A 312 2.09 26.14 -2.39
C ARG A 312 1.43 24.82 -2.76
N HIS A 313 0.61 24.84 -3.79
CA HIS A 313 -0.02 23.64 -4.33
C HIS A 313 0.81 23.07 -5.48
N ARG A 314 1.09 21.77 -5.45
CA ARG A 314 1.78 21.06 -6.54
C ARG A 314 0.86 20.95 -7.76
N ILE A 315 1.42 21.11 -8.95
CA ILE A 315 0.68 20.95 -10.20
C ILE A 315 0.98 19.57 -10.83
N ASN A 316 -0.02 18.98 -11.47
CA ASN A 316 0.12 17.64 -12.06
C ASN A 316 0.61 17.66 -13.51
N GLY A 317 0.59 18.82 -14.18
CA GLY A 317 1.06 18.96 -15.56
C GLY A 317 1.22 20.42 -15.93
N TYR A 318 1.91 20.63 -17.05
CA TYR A 318 2.00 21.93 -17.68
C TYR A 318 0.68 22.28 -18.38
N PRO A 319 0.42 23.58 -18.61
CA PRO A 319 -0.62 24.00 -19.53
C PRO A 319 -0.49 23.28 -20.89
N PRO A 320 -1.60 23.02 -21.59
CA PRO A 320 -1.58 22.44 -22.93
C PRO A 320 -0.64 23.23 -23.85
N LYS A 321 0.00 22.52 -24.78
CA LYS A 321 0.90 23.14 -25.76
C LYS A 321 0.18 23.28 -27.10
N GLY A 322 0.61 24.25 -27.88
CA GLY A 322 0.20 24.37 -29.28
C GLY A 322 -0.81 25.48 -29.55
N ASP A 323 -1.03 25.69 -30.84
CA ASP A 323 -1.78 26.81 -31.41
C ASP A 323 -3.25 26.90 -30.92
N PRO A 324 -4.01 25.80 -30.71
CA PRO A 324 -5.37 25.90 -30.19
C PRO A 324 -5.46 26.54 -28.80
N TYR A 325 -4.59 26.14 -27.87
CA TYR A 325 -4.56 26.72 -26.52
C TYR A 325 -4.05 28.17 -26.54
N GLU A 326 -3.02 28.47 -27.34
CA GLU A 326 -2.49 29.83 -27.43
C GLU A 326 -3.50 30.83 -28.04
N ARG A 327 -4.34 30.39 -28.99
CA ARG A 327 -5.45 31.21 -29.48
C ARG A 327 -6.45 31.53 -28.37
N LEU A 328 -6.91 30.52 -27.63
CA LEU A 328 -7.80 30.71 -26.48
C LEU A 328 -7.13 31.57 -25.38
N ARG A 329 -5.82 31.46 -25.20
CA ARG A 329 -5.10 32.29 -24.24
C ARG A 329 -5.05 33.75 -24.68
N THR A 330 -4.90 34.01 -25.98
CA THR A 330 -4.75 35.35 -26.56
C THR A 330 -6.05 36.15 -26.46
N ASP A 331 -7.20 35.50 -26.62
CA ASP A 331 -8.51 36.14 -26.48
C ASP A 331 -9.11 36.00 -25.06
N SER A 332 -8.29 35.64 -24.07
CA SER A 332 -8.72 35.42 -22.67
C SER A 332 -9.88 34.44 -22.52
N PHE A 333 -9.88 33.39 -23.35
CA PHE A 333 -10.86 32.31 -23.40
C PHE A 333 -12.27 32.77 -23.82
N ALA A 334 -12.40 33.96 -24.44
CA ALA A 334 -13.68 34.48 -24.90
C ALA A 334 -14.34 33.59 -25.97
N SER A 335 -13.54 32.95 -26.84
CA SER A 335 -14.03 31.99 -27.83
C SER A 335 -14.16 30.55 -27.33
N TRP A 336 -13.75 30.27 -26.08
CA TRP A 336 -13.88 28.93 -25.52
C TRP A 336 -15.36 28.58 -25.25
N GLN A 337 -15.71 27.32 -25.51
CA GLN A 337 -17.06 26.79 -25.31
C GLN A 337 -16.98 25.40 -24.65
N LEU A 338 -17.80 25.19 -23.62
CA LEU A 338 -18.11 23.88 -23.07
C LEU A 338 -19.23 23.26 -23.88
N GLU A 339 -18.95 22.14 -24.54
CA GLU A 339 -19.97 21.35 -25.22
C GLU A 339 -20.43 20.19 -24.34
N VAL A 340 -21.75 20.08 -24.13
CA VAL A 340 -22.38 18.96 -23.43
C VAL A 340 -23.32 18.27 -24.40
N GLY A 341 -23.06 16.98 -24.67
CA GLY A 341 -23.84 16.18 -25.61
C GLY A 341 -23.99 14.72 -25.17
N GLY A 342 -24.32 13.84 -26.12
CA GLY A 342 -24.55 12.42 -25.85
C GLY A 342 -25.98 12.14 -25.39
N LEU A 343 -26.14 11.40 -24.28
CA LEU A 343 -27.44 10.97 -23.75
C LEU A 343 -28.06 12.04 -22.83
N VAL A 344 -28.42 13.18 -23.40
CA VAL A 344 -29.04 14.32 -22.70
C VAL A 344 -30.27 14.81 -23.45
N GLU A 345 -31.25 15.35 -22.73
CA GLU A 345 -32.45 15.96 -23.30
C GLU A 345 -32.13 17.25 -24.05
N ARG A 346 -31.22 18.05 -23.50
CA ARG A 346 -30.84 19.38 -24.00
C ARG A 346 -29.33 19.49 -24.14
N PRO A 347 -28.77 19.30 -25.35
CA PRO A 347 -27.37 19.59 -25.61
C PRO A 347 -27.04 21.06 -25.29
N LEU A 348 -25.86 21.31 -24.70
CA LEU A 348 -25.44 22.66 -24.29
C LEU A 348 -24.17 23.07 -25.03
N ARG A 349 -24.07 24.37 -25.32
CA ARG A 349 -22.83 25.07 -25.70
C ARG A 349 -22.75 26.32 -24.83
N LEU A 350 -21.86 26.31 -23.85
CA LEU A 350 -21.76 27.35 -22.84
C LEU A 350 -20.41 28.05 -22.95
N GLY A 351 -20.41 29.38 -23.06
CA GLY A 351 -19.19 30.18 -22.93
C GLY A 351 -18.72 30.26 -21.49
N LEU A 352 -17.52 30.84 -21.28
CA LEU A 352 -16.99 31.04 -19.94
C LEU A 352 -17.89 31.98 -19.10
N ASP A 353 -18.47 33.01 -19.71
CA ASP A 353 -19.40 33.92 -19.05
C ASP A 353 -20.71 33.23 -18.62
N ASP A 354 -21.19 32.25 -19.38
CA ASP A 354 -22.38 31.48 -19.00
C ASP A 354 -22.09 30.64 -17.76
N LEU A 355 -20.90 30.05 -17.67
CA LEU A 355 -20.47 29.31 -16.49
C LEU A 355 -20.29 30.22 -15.27
N HIS A 356 -19.75 31.43 -15.42
CA HIS A 356 -19.62 32.40 -14.33
C HIS A 356 -20.96 32.90 -13.79
N ARG A 357 -22.05 32.81 -14.56
CA ARG A 357 -23.41 33.14 -14.10
C ARG A 357 -24.06 32.02 -13.30
N LEU A 358 -23.53 30.79 -13.37
CA LEU A 358 -24.02 29.70 -12.53
C LEU A 358 -23.51 29.87 -11.11
N GLU A 359 -24.34 29.53 -10.12
CA GLU A 359 -23.99 29.63 -8.72
C GLU A 359 -22.75 28.78 -8.41
N PRO A 360 -21.63 29.39 -7.98
CA PRO A 360 -20.41 28.65 -7.69
C PRO A 360 -20.51 27.95 -6.34
N SER A 361 -19.78 26.84 -6.20
CA SER A 361 -19.55 26.19 -4.91
C SER A 361 -18.07 26.24 -4.57
N THR A 362 -17.78 26.52 -3.30
CA THR A 362 -16.42 26.53 -2.75
C THR A 362 -16.24 25.35 -1.79
N GLN A 363 -15.13 24.64 -1.91
CA GLN A 363 -14.74 23.56 -1.02
C GLN A 363 -13.25 23.64 -0.68
N VAL A 364 -12.89 23.38 0.58
CA VAL A 364 -11.49 23.23 0.99
C VAL A 364 -11.25 21.75 1.30
N VAL A 365 -10.43 21.11 0.47
CA VAL A 365 -10.24 19.66 0.49
C VAL A 365 -8.77 19.29 0.27
N THR A 366 -8.39 18.10 0.73
CA THR A 366 -7.07 17.54 0.43
C THR A 366 -7.09 16.88 -0.95
N HIS A 367 -6.32 17.45 -1.88
CA HIS A 367 -5.97 16.80 -3.13
C HIS A 367 -5.05 15.62 -2.84
N ASN A 368 -5.50 14.43 -3.23
CA ASN A 368 -4.75 13.19 -3.12
C ASN A 368 -4.24 12.72 -4.49
N CYS A 369 -2.97 12.98 -4.81
CA CYS A 369 -2.41 12.50 -6.06
C CYS A 369 -2.17 10.98 -6.03
N ILE A 370 -2.42 10.31 -7.16
CA ILE A 370 -2.13 8.89 -7.38
C ILE A 370 -0.64 8.56 -7.17
N GLN A 371 0.27 9.48 -7.52
CA GLN A 371 1.72 9.33 -7.35
C GLN A 371 2.15 9.33 -5.88
N GLY A 372 1.35 9.93 -4.98
CA GLY A 372 1.57 9.87 -3.54
C GLY A 372 1.64 11.22 -2.82
N TRP A 373 1.89 12.33 -3.52
CA TRP A 373 1.88 13.66 -2.91
C TRP A 373 0.47 14.14 -2.58
N THR A 374 0.38 15.08 -1.66
CA THR A 374 -0.86 15.73 -1.23
C THR A 374 -0.73 17.24 -1.21
N GLY A 375 -1.87 17.93 -1.19
CA GLY A 375 -1.96 19.35 -0.91
C GLY A 375 -3.39 19.70 -0.51
N VAL A 376 -3.55 20.59 0.45
CA VAL A 376 -4.86 21.15 0.81
C VAL A 376 -5.08 22.38 -0.05
N ALA A 377 -6.22 22.46 -0.72
CA ALA A 377 -6.56 23.61 -1.55
C ALA A 377 -8.05 23.96 -1.44
N GLU A 378 -8.31 25.25 -1.61
CA GLU A 378 -9.64 25.80 -1.84
C GLU A 378 -9.96 25.76 -3.33
N TRP A 379 -11.09 25.15 -3.67
CA TRP A 379 -11.58 25.02 -5.03
C TRP A 379 -12.93 25.69 -5.13
N THR A 380 -13.05 26.66 -6.04
CA THR A 380 -14.31 27.32 -6.38
C THR A 380 -14.64 27.06 -7.84
N GLY A 381 -15.85 26.63 -8.13
CA GLY A 381 -16.29 26.38 -9.50
C GLY A 381 -17.75 25.98 -9.59
N VAL A 382 -18.20 25.69 -10.80
CA VAL A 382 -19.57 25.24 -11.07
C VAL A 382 -19.71 23.76 -10.69
N PRO A 383 -20.65 23.40 -9.78
CA PRO A 383 -20.92 22.00 -9.48
C PRO A 383 -21.40 21.25 -10.72
N LEU A 384 -20.88 20.03 -10.95
CA LEU A 384 -21.35 19.18 -12.06
C LEU A 384 -22.87 18.96 -12.02
N ALA A 385 -23.45 18.84 -10.83
CA ALA A 385 -24.89 18.69 -10.65
C ALA A 385 -25.69 19.81 -11.35
N ARG A 386 -25.17 21.05 -11.34
CA ARG A 386 -25.84 22.18 -11.98
C ARG A 386 -25.85 22.05 -13.51
N LEU A 387 -24.76 21.57 -14.10
CA LEU A 387 -24.70 21.28 -15.54
C LEU A 387 -25.62 20.14 -15.93
N LEU A 388 -25.72 19.10 -15.08
CA LEU A 388 -26.64 17.98 -15.29
C LEU A 388 -28.10 18.43 -15.22
N GLU A 389 -28.48 19.31 -14.30
CA GLU A 389 -29.84 19.88 -14.26
C GLU A 389 -30.18 20.65 -15.54
N LEU A 390 -29.22 21.38 -16.11
CA LEU A 390 -29.41 22.14 -17.34
C LEU A 390 -29.58 21.21 -18.55
N CYS A 391 -28.74 20.18 -18.71
CA CYS A 391 -28.81 19.32 -19.89
C CYS A 391 -29.85 18.20 -19.79
N GLY A 392 -30.23 17.78 -18.59
CA GLY A 392 -31.18 16.68 -18.34
C GLY A 392 -30.68 15.33 -18.86
N PRO A 393 -29.84 14.57 -18.12
CA PRO A 393 -29.39 13.25 -18.54
C PRO A 393 -30.56 12.30 -18.74
N LEU A 394 -30.57 11.59 -19.88
CA LEU A 394 -31.58 10.57 -20.16
C LEU A 394 -31.44 9.39 -19.19
N PRO A 395 -32.51 8.61 -18.91
CA PRO A 395 -32.43 7.43 -18.05
C PRO A 395 -31.39 6.37 -18.46
N ALA A 396 -31.01 6.36 -19.75
CA ALA A 396 -29.98 5.47 -20.28
C ALA A 396 -28.53 5.95 -19.99
N ALA A 397 -28.33 7.19 -19.53
CA ALA A 397 -27.02 7.75 -19.23
C ALA A 397 -26.44 7.10 -17.96
N ARG A 398 -25.31 6.38 -18.09
CA ARG A 398 -24.64 5.68 -16.98
C ARG A 398 -23.30 6.28 -16.58
N PHE A 399 -22.70 7.07 -17.45
CA PHE A 399 -21.35 7.62 -17.29
C PHE A 399 -21.33 9.07 -17.80
N VAL A 400 -20.48 9.88 -17.17
CA VAL A 400 -20.09 11.21 -17.65
C VAL A 400 -18.66 11.11 -18.14
N VAL A 401 -18.40 11.54 -19.37
CA VAL A 401 -17.06 11.55 -19.98
C VAL A 401 -16.63 13.00 -20.13
N PHE A 402 -15.44 13.32 -19.63
CA PHE A 402 -14.84 14.65 -19.76
C PHE A 402 -13.72 14.59 -20.79
N HIS A 403 -13.71 15.56 -21.70
CA HIS A 403 -12.60 15.78 -22.63
C HIS A 403 -11.86 17.04 -22.18
N ALA A 404 -10.62 16.86 -21.75
CA ALA A 404 -9.76 17.98 -21.39
C ALA A 404 -9.04 18.51 -22.63
N LEU A 405 -8.65 19.78 -22.59
CA LEU A 405 -7.78 20.37 -23.61
C LEU A 405 -6.34 19.85 -23.52
N ASP A 406 -5.98 19.20 -22.40
CA ASP A 406 -4.67 18.57 -22.26
C ASP A 406 -4.63 17.20 -22.96
N ASP A 407 -3.51 16.95 -23.62
CA ASP A 407 -3.18 15.78 -24.41
C ASP A 407 -2.52 14.68 -23.55
N LYS A 408 -2.75 14.73 -22.22
CA LYS A 408 -2.24 13.72 -21.28
C LYS A 408 -2.86 12.34 -21.47
N ALA A 409 -4.03 12.26 -22.11
CA ALA A 409 -4.66 10.98 -22.44
C ALA A 409 -3.95 10.28 -23.62
N ASP A 410 -3.28 11.04 -24.50
CA ASP A 410 -2.57 10.52 -25.67
C ASP A 410 -1.10 10.18 -25.38
N THR A 411 -0.65 10.34 -24.13
CA THR A 411 0.70 9.94 -23.74
C THR A 411 0.73 8.40 -23.58
N PRO A 412 1.55 7.67 -24.36
CA PRO A 412 1.56 6.20 -24.39
C PRO A 412 1.80 5.50 -23.04
N ASP A 413 2.31 6.24 -22.05
CA ASP A 413 2.70 5.73 -20.75
C ASP A 413 1.53 5.56 -19.76
N LYS A 414 0.32 5.98 -20.12
CA LYS A 414 -0.86 5.93 -19.24
C LYS A 414 -1.86 4.85 -19.65
N ILE A 415 -1.43 3.61 -19.48
CA ILE A 415 -2.37 2.52 -19.24
C ILE A 415 -2.81 2.63 -17.78
N GLU A 416 -3.82 3.47 -17.49
CA GLU A 416 -4.54 3.44 -16.20
C GLU A 416 -5.46 2.23 -16.09
#